data_AF-A0A7R9W7V0-F1
#
_entry.id   AF-A0A7R9W7V0-F1
#
_cell.length_a   1.000
_cell.length_b   1.000
_cell.length_c   1.000
_cell.angle_alpha   90.00
_cell.angle_beta   90.00
_cell.angle_gamma   90.00
#
_symmetry.space_group_name_H-M   'P 1'
#
loop_
_entity.id
_entity.type
_entity.pdbx_description
1 polymer ?
#
loop_
_entity_poly.entity_id
_entity_poly.type
_entity_poly.pdbx_seq_one_letter_code
_entity_poly.pdbx_strand_id
1 'polypeptide(L)'
;QEDDTTKKLQLFAGTNLRQGMLFGGVKLDDKFAKSFADGGTGDCGSDGGCGLCTVAVMEGADLLNEPDDSERDVVKGDNRRLSCRTIVGYGMKEGTLKVKLNPGK
;
A
#
# COMPACT_ATOMS: atom_id res chain seq x y z
N GLN A 1 -15.27 -12.42 -18.67
CA GLN A 1 -15.14 -12.98 -17.32
C GLN A 1 -14.12 -12.10 -16.63
N GLU A 2 -14.58 -11.01 -15.99
CA GLU A 2 -13.71 -10.09 -15.26
C GLU A 2 -13.31 -10.75 -13.95
N ASP A 3 -12.01 -10.95 -13.75
CA ASP A 3 -11.43 -11.47 -12.53
C ASP A 3 -11.91 -10.66 -11.32
N ASP A 4 -12.67 -11.30 -10.43
CA ASP A 4 -13.22 -10.79 -9.16
C ASP A 4 -12.14 -10.24 -8.19
N THR A 5 -10.86 -10.36 -8.56
CA THR A 5 -9.70 -9.97 -7.74
C THR A 5 -9.17 -8.56 -8.01
N THR A 6 -9.60 -7.89 -9.09
CA THR A 6 -9.09 -6.54 -9.44
C THR A 6 -10.11 -5.46 -9.12
N LYS A 7 -9.77 -4.56 -8.19
CA LYS A 7 -10.54 -3.34 -7.90
C LYS A 7 -9.91 -2.11 -8.54
N LYS A 8 -10.73 -1.30 -9.22
CA LYS A 8 -10.34 0.01 -9.76
C LYS A 8 -10.76 1.10 -8.78
N LEU A 9 -9.83 2.00 -8.46
CA LEU A 9 -10.04 3.13 -7.57
C LEU A 9 -9.64 4.42 -8.28
N GLN A 10 -10.39 5.50 -8.06
CA GLN A 10 -9.96 6.84 -8.41
C GLN A 10 -9.37 7.50 -7.16
N LEU A 11 -8.10 7.90 -7.25
CA LEU A 11 -7.38 8.56 -6.16
C LEU A 11 -6.91 9.93 -6.63
N PHE A 12 -6.98 10.92 -5.75
CA PHE A 12 -6.45 12.25 -6.03
C PHE A 12 -4.96 12.31 -5.74
N ALA A 13 -4.24 13.16 -6.46
CA ALA A 13 -2.83 13.45 -6.18
C ALA A 13 -2.66 13.91 -4.72
N GLY A 14 -1.62 13.41 -4.05
CA GLY A 14 -1.38 13.64 -2.63
C GLY A 14 -2.07 12.63 -1.70
N THR A 15 -2.88 11.71 -2.22
CA THR A 15 -3.55 10.70 -1.37
C THR A 15 -2.56 9.66 -0.86
N ASN A 16 -2.66 9.30 0.43
CA ASN A 16 -1.96 8.15 0.98
C ASN A 16 -2.53 6.84 0.40
N LEU A 17 -1.67 5.99 -0.17
CA LEU A 17 -2.11 4.80 -0.91
C LEU A 17 -2.89 3.82 -0.04
N ARG A 18 -2.43 3.55 1.20
CA ARG A 18 -3.16 2.68 2.15
C ARG A 18 -4.54 3.24 2.45
N GLN A 19 -4.64 4.53 2.77
CA GLN A 19 -5.90 5.17 3.11
C GLN A 19 -6.87 5.19 1.91
N GLY A 20 -6.36 5.50 0.71
CA GLY A 20 -7.14 5.44 -0.53
C GLY A 20 -7.68 4.04 -0.83
N MET A 21 -6.86 3.01 -0.61
CA MET A 21 -7.30 1.61 -0.72
C MET A 21 -8.40 1.27 0.29
N LEU A 22 -8.21 1.61 1.57
CA LEU A 22 -9.19 1.31 2.62
C LEU A 22 -10.52 2.02 2.39
N PHE A 23 -10.51 3.30 2.02
CA PHE A 23 -11.73 4.04 1.67
C PHE A 23 -12.39 3.52 0.40
N GLY A 24 -11.59 3.01 -0.55
CA GLY A 24 -12.07 2.28 -1.73
C GLY A 24 -12.64 0.88 -1.43
N GLY A 25 -12.70 0.48 -0.16
CA GLY A 25 -13.15 -0.84 0.27
C GLY A 25 -12.22 -1.98 -0.17
N VAL A 26 -10.96 -1.68 -0.46
CA VAL A 26 -9.92 -2.68 -0.68
C VAL A 26 -9.44 -3.18 0.68
N LYS A 27 -9.69 -4.45 0.95
CA LYS A 27 -9.18 -5.11 2.16
C LYS A 27 -7.72 -5.48 1.91
N LEU A 28 -6.81 -4.86 2.65
CA LEU A 28 -5.45 -5.34 2.78
C LEU A 28 -5.48 -6.64 3.62
N ASP A 29 -4.51 -7.56 3.45
CA ASP A 29 -4.44 -8.81 4.25
C ASP A 29 -4.00 -8.42 5.67
N ASP A 30 -4.95 -7.84 6.37
CA ASP A 30 -4.85 -7.43 7.75
C ASP A 30 -5.25 -8.62 8.60
N LYS A 31 -4.37 -9.62 8.69
CA LYS A 31 -4.53 -10.70 9.69
C LYS A 31 -4.48 -10.16 11.13
N PHE A 32 -4.15 -8.88 11.32
CA PHE A 32 -4.10 -8.17 12.60
C PHE A 32 -5.34 -7.31 12.90
N ALA A 33 -6.30 -7.18 11.97
CA ALA A 33 -7.64 -6.65 12.29
C ALA A 33 -8.38 -7.56 13.30
N LYS A 34 -7.91 -8.80 13.51
CA LYS A 34 -8.32 -9.69 14.61
C LYS A 34 -7.55 -9.49 15.92
N SER A 35 -6.34 -8.90 15.90
CA SER A 35 -5.51 -8.67 17.09
C SER A 35 -6.00 -7.51 17.97
N PHE A 36 -6.93 -6.69 17.50
CA PHE A 36 -7.53 -5.63 18.32
C PHE A 36 -8.48 -6.15 19.41
N ALA A 37 -8.98 -7.39 19.29
CA ALA A 37 -9.89 -7.99 20.27
C ALA A 37 -9.17 -8.72 21.42
N ASP A 38 -7.91 -9.15 21.24
CA ASP A 38 -7.23 -10.11 22.14
C ASP A 38 -5.88 -9.61 22.72
N GLY A 39 -5.61 -8.30 22.69
CA GLY A 39 -4.56 -7.69 23.52
C GLY A 39 -3.09 -7.91 23.10
N GLY A 40 -2.75 -8.00 21.81
CA GLY A 40 -1.34 -8.07 21.39
C GLY A 40 -1.03 -7.77 19.91
N THR A 41 -0.11 -6.80 19.71
CA THR A 41 0.60 -6.41 18.46
C THR A 41 -0.28 -6.06 17.25
N GLY A 42 -0.96 -4.92 17.31
CA GLY A 42 -1.62 -4.32 16.15
C GLY A 42 -0.65 -3.88 15.04
N ASP A 43 -1.21 -3.38 13.94
CA ASP A 43 -0.44 -2.68 12.92
C ASP A 43 0.32 -1.50 13.53
N CYS A 44 1.44 -1.10 12.94
CA CYS A 44 2.26 0.01 13.46
C CYS A 44 1.59 1.40 13.33
N GLY A 45 0.27 1.48 13.15
CA GLY A 45 -0.45 2.75 12.99
C GLY A 45 -0.04 3.57 11.76
N SER A 46 0.58 2.93 10.76
CA SER A 46 1.23 3.56 9.59
C SER A 46 2.62 4.15 9.83
N ASP A 47 3.24 3.86 10.98
CA ASP A 47 4.63 4.23 11.27
C ASP A 47 5.60 3.64 10.22
N GLY A 48 5.30 2.48 9.65
CA GLY A 48 6.09 1.84 8.59
C GLY A 48 6.98 0.69 9.06
N GLY A 49 7.13 0.48 10.38
CA GLY A 49 8.00 -0.57 10.92
C GLY A 49 7.47 -2.01 10.80
N CYS A 50 6.18 -2.25 10.52
CA CYS A 50 5.61 -3.60 10.56
C CYS A 50 5.56 -4.36 9.22
N GLY A 51 5.75 -3.70 8.08
CA GLY A 51 5.69 -4.35 6.76
C GLY A 51 4.33 -4.89 6.31
N LEU A 52 3.28 -4.82 7.12
CA LEU A 52 1.95 -5.37 6.81
C LEU A 52 1.25 -4.65 5.65
N CYS A 53 1.61 -3.39 5.39
CA CYS A 53 1.04 -2.58 4.33
C CYS A 53 1.80 -2.76 2.98
N THR A 54 2.59 -3.83 2.83
CA THR A 54 3.44 -4.05 1.65
C THR A 54 2.63 -4.33 0.39
N VAL A 55 2.95 -3.62 -0.68
CA VAL A 55 2.41 -3.79 -2.03
C VAL A 55 3.55 -3.90 -3.04
N ALA A 56 3.32 -4.62 -4.14
CA ALA A 56 4.25 -4.62 -5.27
C ALA A 56 3.69 -3.71 -6.36
N VAL A 57 4.49 -2.75 -6.78
CA VAL A 57 4.19 -1.87 -7.90
C VAL A 57 4.48 -2.64 -9.19
N MET A 58 3.46 -2.79 -10.01
CA MET A 58 3.54 -3.47 -11.31
C MET A 58 3.68 -2.45 -12.44
N GLU A 59 2.98 -1.32 -12.35
CA GLU A 59 3.04 -0.21 -13.31
C GLU A 59 2.81 1.12 -12.58
N GLY A 60 3.38 2.22 -13.08
CA GLY A 60 3.16 3.58 -12.56
C GLY A 60 4.00 3.96 -11.34
N ALA A 61 5.20 3.40 -11.20
CA ALA A 61 6.11 3.70 -10.09
C ALA A 61 6.52 5.18 -10.04
N ASP A 62 6.57 5.84 -11.20
CA ASP A 62 6.89 7.26 -11.36
C ASP A 62 5.79 8.21 -10.84
N LEU A 63 4.59 7.69 -10.56
CA LEU A 63 3.47 8.40 -9.96
C LEU A 63 3.56 8.46 -8.43
N LEU A 64 4.50 7.74 -7.83
CA LEU A 64 4.67 7.61 -6.38
C LEU A 64 5.81 8.52 -5.90
N ASN A 65 5.79 8.89 -4.60
CA ASN A 65 6.95 9.50 -3.96
C ASN A 65 8.12 8.51 -3.87
N GLU A 66 9.34 9.01 -3.77
CA GLU A 66 10.51 8.15 -3.50
C GLU A 66 10.40 7.45 -2.14
N PRO A 67 10.89 6.20 -2.01
CA PRO A 67 10.96 5.52 -0.72
C PRO A 67 12.09 6.10 0.12
N ASP A 68 11.80 6.34 1.39
CA ASP A 68 12.80 6.71 2.40
C ASP A 68 13.65 5.50 2.82
N ASP A 69 14.77 5.75 3.52
CA ASP A 69 15.71 4.70 3.92
C ASP A 69 15.08 3.65 4.83
N SER A 70 14.20 4.07 5.76
CA SER A 70 13.53 3.15 6.66
C SER A 70 12.51 2.25 5.93
N GLU A 71 11.84 2.74 4.90
CA GLU A 71 10.99 1.94 4.02
C GLU A 71 11.82 0.88 3.29
N ARG A 72 13.03 1.24 2.81
CA ARG A 72 13.95 0.32 2.12
C ARG A 72 14.49 -0.76 3.05
N ASP A 73 14.72 -0.45 4.32
CA ASP A 73 15.15 -1.42 5.32
C ASP A 73 14.07 -2.47 5.62
N VAL A 74 12.80 -2.05 5.66
CA VAL A 74 11.65 -2.91 5.95
C VAL A 74 11.27 -3.76 4.74
N VAL A 75 11.27 -3.17 3.54
CA VAL A 75 10.79 -3.81 2.33
C VAL A 75 11.93 -4.11 1.38
N LYS A 76 12.24 -5.41 1.24
CA LYS A 76 13.26 -5.89 0.29
C LYS A 76 12.66 -6.16 -1.09
N GLY A 77 13.21 -5.52 -2.11
CA GLY A 77 12.88 -5.74 -3.53
C GLY A 77 12.56 -4.44 -4.26
N ASP A 78 13.09 -4.28 -5.48
CA ASP A 78 13.08 -3.01 -6.23
C ASP A 78 11.67 -2.48 -6.57
N ASN A 79 10.68 -3.36 -6.63
CA ASN A 79 9.31 -3.01 -6.98
C ASN A 79 8.33 -3.05 -5.81
N ARG A 80 8.80 -3.15 -4.57
CA ARG A 80 7.92 -3.24 -3.39
C ARG A 80 7.92 -1.93 -2.61
N ARG A 81 6.74 -1.59 -2.07
CA ARG A 81 6.50 -0.35 -1.31
C ARG A 81 5.62 -0.62 -0.10
N LEU A 82 5.76 0.20 0.93
CA LEU A 82 4.82 0.33 2.03
C LEU A 82 3.71 1.28 1.62
N SER A 83 2.52 0.75 1.34
CA SER A 83 1.36 1.58 0.95
C SER A 83 1.02 2.66 2.00
N CYS A 84 1.36 2.43 3.26
CA CYS A 84 1.19 3.39 4.35
C CYS A 84 2.18 4.57 4.32
N ARG A 85 3.32 4.44 3.64
CA ARG A 85 4.29 5.54 3.40
C ARG A 85 4.30 6.03 1.95
N THR A 86 3.39 5.52 1.14
CA THR A 86 3.30 5.85 -0.29
C THR A 86 2.23 6.90 -0.52
N ILE A 87 2.58 7.94 -1.26
CA ILE A 87 1.71 9.02 -1.75
C ILE A 87 1.55 8.84 -3.26
N VAL A 88 0.31 8.83 -3.74
CA VAL A 88 0.00 8.74 -5.17
C VAL A 88 -0.09 10.12 -5.82
N GLY A 89 0.21 10.20 -7.11
CA GLY A 89 0.24 11.45 -7.87
C GLY A 89 1.26 12.44 -7.32
N TYR A 90 2.40 11.94 -6.84
CA TYR A 90 3.45 12.77 -6.29
C TYR A 90 3.95 13.76 -7.36
N GLY A 91 4.03 15.03 -7.00
CA GLY A 91 4.33 16.11 -7.95
C GLY A 91 3.18 16.42 -8.93
N MET A 92 1.93 16.17 -8.56
CA MET A 92 0.73 16.41 -9.39
C MET A 92 0.70 15.60 -10.69
N LYS A 93 1.35 14.43 -10.70
CA LYS A 93 1.32 13.52 -11.85
C LYS A 93 0.01 12.76 -11.91
N GLU A 94 -0.56 12.66 -13.11
CA GLU A 94 -1.70 11.81 -13.41
C GLU A 94 -1.27 10.55 -14.15
N GLY A 95 -2.02 9.47 -13.99
CA GLY A 95 -1.74 8.23 -14.68
C GLY A 95 -2.43 7.02 -14.06
N THR A 96 -2.09 5.84 -14.59
CA THR A 96 -2.60 4.56 -14.09
C THR A 96 -1.53 3.89 -13.24
N LEU A 97 -1.87 3.64 -11.97
CA LEU A 97 -1.07 2.85 -11.04
C LEU A 97 -1.64 1.43 -10.97
N LYS A 98 -0.82 0.41 -11.21
CA LYS A 98 -1.19 -0.99 -10.93
C LYS A 98 -0.32 -1.53 -9.82
N VAL A 99 -0.95 -2.07 -8.78
CA VAL A 99 -0.29 -2.63 -7.62
C VAL A 99 -0.89 -4.00 -7.30
N LYS A 100 -0.02 -4.94 -6.89
CA LYS A 100 -0.40 -6.22 -6.33
C LYS A 100 -0.32 -6.15 -4.82
N LEU A 101 -1.43 -6.47 -4.15
CA LEU A 101 -1.50 -6.56 -2.71
C LEU A 101 -0.80 -7.86 -2.24
N ASN A 102 -0.13 -7.81 -1.10
CA ASN A 102 0.54 -8.96 -0.46
C ASN A 102 1.48 -9.74 -1.42
N PRO A 103 2.50 -9.08 -1.98
CA PRO A 103 3.42 -9.70 -2.92
C PRO A 103 4.42 -10.63 -2.21
N GLY A 104 3.96 -11.79 -1.75
CA GLY A 104 4.81 -12.73 -1.01
C GLY A 104 4.06 -13.74 -0.13
N LYS A 105 2.76 -13.96 -0.36
CA LYS A 105 2.25 -15.33 -0.27
C LYS A 105 2.67 -16.09 -1.52
#